data_AF-A0A552E4B1-F1
#
_entry.id   AF-A0A552E4B1-F1
#
_cell.length_a   1.000
_cell.length_b   1.000
_cell.length_c   1.000
_cell.angle_alpha   90.00
_cell.angle_beta   90.00
_cell.angle_gamma   90.00
#
_symmetry.space_group_name_H-M   'P 1'
#
loop_
_entity.id
_entity.type
_entity.pdbx_description
1 polymer ?
#
loop_
_entity_poly.entity_id
_entity_poly.type
_entity_poly.pdbx_seq_one_letter_code
_entity_poly.pdbx_strand_id
1 'polypeptide(L)'
;MILQPFLSSAWSPNLPLLASAATAETADSALVLACVLLSLTVIYFACKLGGEICVRFNLPPVLGELVGGVIIGVSALKLLVFPEGGAGFEDSLLIHFLESTSPLTPEQSPAVFSAASEVISVLSELGVIILLFEIGLESDLQELIRVGPQAAAVAVVGVAVPFLVGTLGLIYIFHLATIPAIFAGAALTATSIGITAKVLAEIGKLSAKEGQIIIGAAVLDDILGIIVLAVVASLVKTGEVQISKVIYLVISSSAFVIGAILIGRFLSPFYVQLVNSMKTRGQLLLVSLIFAFILAYIAQVIQLEAILGSFAAGLVLAETEKRSELAAQVFPIADLFVPIFFVCVGAKTDLSVLNPAIPSNREGLVLAAFLIVVAILGKVVTGLAVFSQEKLNRLAIGVGMIPRGEVGLVFAGVGAASGALSPATDAAIIMMVISTTFIAPPLLRLVFKEPTASPQSVSSEQ
;
A
#
# COMPACT_ATOMS: atom_id res chain seq x y z
N MET A 1 59.32 -35.50 10.08
CA MET A 1 60.60 -34.99 10.64
C MET A 1 61.50 -34.74 9.44
N ILE A 2 61.90 -33.53 9.04
CA ILE A 2 62.34 -32.32 9.77
C ILE A 2 62.29 -31.18 8.71
N LEU A 3 61.38 -30.21 8.87
CA LEU A 3 61.61 -28.80 9.27
C LEU A 3 61.95 -27.84 8.11
N GLN A 4 60.96 -27.00 7.78
CA GLN A 4 61.13 -25.58 7.40
C GLN A 4 61.78 -24.80 8.56
N PRO A 5 62.48 -23.65 8.36
CA PRO A 5 61.73 -22.38 8.37
C PRO A 5 62.33 -21.15 7.60
N PHE A 6 61.39 -20.36 7.05
CA PHE A 6 61.23 -18.90 7.12
C PHE A 6 62.36 -17.88 6.80
N LEU A 7 61.90 -16.86 6.04
CA LEU A 7 62.32 -15.45 5.96
C LEU A 7 63.48 -15.09 5.00
N SER A 8 63.14 -14.44 3.88
CA SER A 8 63.42 -13.00 3.65
C SER A 8 63.40 -12.63 2.16
N SER A 9 63.06 -11.36 1.89
CA SER A 9 63.19 -10.61 0.63
C SER A 9 62.03 -10.67 -0.39
N ALA A 10 61.06 -9.78 -0.19
CA ALA A 10 60.29 -9.20 -1.29
C ALA A 10 60.12 -7.70 -1.01
N TRP A 11 61.12 -6.90 -1.39
CA TRP A 11 61.08 -5.43 -1.38
C TRP A 11 61.57 -4.90 -2.72
N SER A 12 60.65 -4.42 -3.56
CA SER A 12 60.72 -3.17 -4.33
C SER A 12 59.42 -3.02 -5.16
N PRO A 13 59.01 -1.78 -5.46
CA PRO A 13 57.63 -1.37 -5.27
C PRO A 13 56.89 -1.14 -6.60
N ASN A 14 55.69 -1.68 -6.71
CA ASN A 14 54.68 -1.14 -7.59
C ASN A 14 53.74 -0.30 -6.72
N LEU A 15 53.84 1.02 -6.82
CA LEU A 15 52.79 1.92 -6.35
C LEU A 15 51.47 1.47 -7.00
N PRO A 16 50.44 1.07 -6.23
CA PRO A 16 49.10 1.29 -6.73
C PRO A 16 48.90 2.80 -6.73
N LEU A 17 48.59 3.35 -7.90
CA LEU A 17 47.89 4.62 -7.99
C LEU A 17 46.83 4.66 -6.88
N LEU A 18 46.80 5.77 -6.16
CA LEU A 18 45.60 6.29 -5.53
C LEU A 18 44.52 6.42 -6.61
N ALA A 19 43.92 5.30 -7.00
CA ALA A 19 42.58 5.29 -7.51
C ALA A 19 41.76 5.77 -6.31
N SER A 20 41.31 7.01 -6.40
CA SER A 20 40.23 7.55 -5.59
C SER A 20 39.20 6.44 -5.40
N ALA A 21 39.22 5.83 -4.22
CA ALA A 21 37.98 5.38 -3.65
C ALA A 21 37.15 6.66 -3.62
N ALA A 22 36.18 6.77 -4.52
CA ALA A 22 35.10 7.70 -4.33
C ALA A 22 34.56 7.37 -2.94
N THR A 23 34.97 8.15 -1.95
CA THR A 23 34.32 8.20 -0.66
C THR A 23 32.88 8.54 -1.04
N ALA A 24 31.99 7.55 -1.00
CA ALA A 24 30.57 7.85 -0.95
C ALA A 24 30.44 8.79 0.24
N GLU A 25 30.29 10.10 -0.04
CA GLU A 25 30.16 11.10 1.01
C GLU A 25 28.93 10.70 1.80
N THR A 26 29.16 10.18 3.01
CA THR A 26 28.09 9.79 3.91
C THR A 26 27.27 11.04 4.19
N ALA A 27 25.97 10.98 3.90
CA ALA A 27 25.06 12.08 4.13
C ALA A 27 25.20 12.60 5.57
N ASP A 28 25.36 13.91 5.75
CA ASP A 28 25.40 14.51 7.08
C ASP A 28 24.05 14.28 7.77
N SER A 29 24.06 13.52 8.88
CA SER A 29 22.88 13.16 9.64
C SER A 29 22.05 14.38 10.09
N ALA A 30 22.68 15.53 10.33
CA ALA A 30 21.96 16.75 10.70
C ALA A 30 21.17 17.32 9.51
N LEU A 31 21.74 17.28 8.31
CA LEU A 31 21.09 17.72 7.07
C LEU A 31 19.99 16.74 6.65
N VAL A 32 20.20 15.44 6.82
CA VAL A 32 19.16 14.41 6.62
C VAL A 32 17.98 14.68 7.56
N LEU A 33 18.24 14.93 8.85
CA LEU A 33 17.18 15.25 9.80
C LEU A 33 16.43 16.54 9.41
N ALA A 34 17.14 17.60 9.00
CA ALA A 34 16.52 18.83 8.53
C ALA A 34 15.60 18.59 7.33
N CYS A 35 16.05 17.77 6.37
CA CYS A 35 15.25 17.38 5.20
C CYS A 35 14.00 16.58 5.57
N VAL A 36 14.13 15.62 6.49
CA VAL A 36 13.00 14.83 7.00
C VAL A 36 11.99 15.71 7.71
N LEU A 37 12.43 16.61 8.60
CA LEU A 37 11.53 17.53 9.32
C LEU A 37 10.79 18.49 8.38
N LEU A 38 11.47 19.00 7.37
CA LEU A 38 10.85 19.86 6.35
C LEU A 38 9.84 19.07 5.51
N SER A 39 10.19 17.83 5.12
CA SER A 39 9.30 16.93 4.37
C SER A 39 8.03 16.64 5.16
N LEU A 40 8.15 16.31 6.45
CA LEU A 40 7.00 16.10 7.34
C LEU A 40 6.14 17.35 7.48
N THR A 41 6.75 18.53 7.54
CA THR A 41 6.01 19.81 7.59
C THR A 41 5.15 20.00 6.35
N VAL A 42 5.72 19.76 5.16
CA VAL A 42 4.99 19.86 3.89
C VAL A 42 3.89 18.80 3.81
N ILE A 43 4.17 17.57 4.23
CA ILE A 43 3.23 16.44 4.24
C ILE A 43 2.01 16.76 5.11
N TYR A 44 2.22 17.17 6.37
CA TYR A 44 1.12 17.45 7.29
C TYR A 44 0.31 18.67 6.87
N PHE A 45 0.97 19.69 6.32
CA PHE A 45 0.29 20.85 5.77
C PHE A 45 -0.62 20.46 4.59
N ALA A 46 -0.10 19.67 3.65
CA ALA A 46 -0.85 19.19 2.50
C ALA A 46 -2.04 18.29 2.90
N CYS A 47 -1.83 17.35 3.84
CA CYS A 47 -2.88 16.50 4.40
C CYS A 47 -4.00 17.35 5.03
N LYS A 48 -3.65 18.25 5.97
CA LYS A 48 -4.66 19.05 6.68
C LYS A 48 -5.44 19.94 5.74
N LEU A 49 -4.76 20.62 4.83
CA LEU A 49 -5.42 21.50 3.86
C LEU A 49 -6.31 20.70 2.90
N GLY A 50 -5.79 19.62 2.31
CA GLY A 50 -6.52 18.78 1.36
C GLY A 50 -7.74 18.11 1.99
N GLY A 51 -7.56 17.49 3.16
CA GLY A 51 -8.64 16.83 3.91
C GLY A 51 -9.76 17.80 4.28
N GLU A 52 -9.43 18.98 4.79
CA GLU A 52 -10.40 20.03 5.13
C GLU A 52 -11.20 20.50 3.89
N ILE A 53 -10.52 20.69 2.75
CA ILE A 53 -11.18 21.04 1.49
C ILE A 53 -12.16 19.94 1.07
N CYS A 54 -11.75 18.67 1.09
CA CYS A 54 -12.62 17.55 0.73
C CYS A 54 -13.84 17.44 1.63
N VAL A 55 -13.67 17.60 2.95
CA VAL A 55 -14.79 17.60 3.91
C VAL A 55 -15.80 18.69 3.57
N ARG A 56 -15.35 19.91 3.24
CA ARG A 56 -16.23 21.02 2.82
C ARG A 56 -17.06 20.71 1.57
N PHE A 57 -16.53 19.86 0.68
CA PHE A 57 -17.24 19.37 -0.50
C PHE A 57 -18.01 18.05 -0.29
N ASN A 58 -18.16 17.58 0.96
CA ASN A 58 -18.76 16.28 1.29
C ASN A 58 -18.06 15.08 0.63
N LEU A 59 -16.75 15.17 0.44
CA LEU A 59 -15.88 14.09 -0.03
C LEU A 59 -15.14 13.44 1.16
N PRO A 60 -14.67 12.18 1.03
CA PRO A 60 -13.83 11.54 2.06
C PRO A 60 -12.52 12.33 2.29
N PRO A 61 -12.11 12.60 3.54
CA PRO A 61 -10.83 13.25 3.86
C PRO A 61 -9.62 12.61 3.19
N VAL A 62 -9.55 11.28 3.14
CA VAL A 62 -8.46 10.52 2.51
C VAL A 62 -8.23 10.90 1.04
N LEU A 63 -9.30 11.27 0.30
CA LEU A 63 -9.16 11.76 -1.07
C LEU A 63 -8.37 13.08 -1.09
N GLY A 64 -8.60 13.96 -0.12
CA GLY A 64 -7.90 15.22 0.03
C GLY A 64 -6.43 15.04 0.38
N GLU A 65 -6.10 14.02 1.17
CA GLU A 65 -4.71 13.64 1.49
C GLU A 65 -3.96 13.17 0.24
N LEU A 66 -4.58 12.31 -0.56
CA LEU A 66 -4.05 11.84 -1.85
C LEU A 66 -3.87 13.00 -2.84
N VAL A 67 -4.87 13.87 -3.00
CA VAL A 67 -4.80 15.05 -3.88
C VAL A 67 -3.72 16.02 -3.38
N GLY A 68 -3.65 16.25 -2.07
CA GLY A 68 -2.62 17.07 -1.44
C GLY A 68 -1.22 16.55 -1.77
N GLY A 69 -1.03 15.23 -1.67
CA GLY A 69 0.18 14.53 -2.11
C GLY A 69 0.52 14.80 -3.58
N VAL A 70 -0.42 14.64 -4.50
CA VAL A 70 -0.21 14.91 -5.93
C VAL A 70 0.26 16.35 -6.17
N ILE A 71 -0.34 17.32 -5.47
CA ILE A 71 -0.01 18.74 -5.60
C ILE A 71 1.43 19.01 -5.12
N ILE A 72 1.84 18.47 -3.97
CA ILE A 72 3.20 18.68 -3.46
C ILE A 72 4.24 17.78 -4.14
N GLY A 73 3.79 16.73 -4.83
CA GLY A 73 4.61 15.66 -5.38
C GLY A 73 5.20 15.92 -6.75
N VAL A 74 5.63 14.82 -7.39
CA VAL A 74 6.31 14.82 -8.70
C VAL A 74 5.48 15.47 -9.82
N SER A 75 4.15 15.45 -9.69
CA SER A 75 3.21 15.93 -10.70
C SER A 75 3.09 17.45 -10.83
N ALA A 76 3.36 18.20 -9.75
CA ALA A 76 3.03 19.62 -9.70
C ALA A 76 4.14 20.46 -9.06
N LEU A 77 4.14 20.62 -7.75
CA LEU A 77 5.11 21.50 -7.08
C LEU A 77 6.49 20.88 -6.93
N LYS A 78 6.64 19.55 -7.03
CA LYS A 78 7.91 18.85 -6.83
C LYS A 78 8.60 19.22 -5.50
N LEU A 79 7.82 19.48 -4.45
CA LEU A 79 8.33 19.68 -3.10
C LEU A 79 8.75 18.33 -2.49
N LEU A 80 7.94 17.29 -2.67
CA LEU A 80 8.21 15.95 -2.16
C LEU A 80 8.39 14.99 -3.34
N VAL A 81 9.63 14.66 -3.63
CA VAL A 81 10.02 13.79 -4.74
C VAL A 81 10.76 12.58 -4.18
N PHE A 82 10.64 11.44 -4.86
CA PHE A 82 11.23 10.18 -4.45
C PHE A 82 12.08 9.58 -5.59
N PRO A 83 13.23 8.98 -5.31
CA PRO A 83 14.08 8.33 -6.32
C PRO A 83 13.33 7.29 -7.16
N GLU A 84 12.38 6.57 -6.55
CA GLU A 84 11.63 5.51 -7.21
C GLU A 84 10.63 6.05 -8.26
N GLY A 85 10.27 7.33 -8.19
CA GLY A 85 9.32 7.98 -9.09
C GLY A 85 9.95 8.54 -10.37
N GLY A 86 11.24 8.27 -10.63
CA GLY A 86 11.95 8.72 -11.82
C GLY A 86 12.37 10.21 -11.82
N ALA A 87 11.97 10.96 -10.81
CA ALA A 87 12.39 12.35 -10.60
C ALA A 87 13.58 12.42 -9.62
N GLY A 88 14.60 13.20 -9.99
CA GLY A 88 15.86 13.28 -9.25
C GLY A 88 15.85 14.32 -8.14
N PHE A 89 16.95 14.41 -7.38
CA PHE A 89 17.14 15.48 -6.39
C PHE A 89 17.09 16.88 -7.04
N GLU A 90 17.51 16.98 -8.30
CA GLU A 90 17.50 18.23 -9.09
C GLU A 90 16.08 18.79 -9.29
N ASP A 91 15.07 17.92 -9.29
CA ASP A 91 13.67 18.31 -9.43
C ASP A 91 13.05 18.77 -8.10
N SER A 92 13.68 18.47 -6.96
CA SER A 92 13.10 18.69 -5.64
C SER A 92 13.26 20.13 -5.18
N LEU A 93 12.16 20.89 -5.19
CA LEU A 93 12.12 22.25 -4.64
C LEU A 93 12.48 22.29 -3.15
N LEU A 94 12.25 21.19 -2.42
CA LEU A 94 12.60 21.09 -1.01
C LEU A 94 14.12 21.00 -0.83
N ILE A 95 14.83 20.25 -1.69
CA ILE A 95 16.30 20.22 -1.67
C ILE A 95 16.88 21.59 -2.01
N HIS A 96 16.38 22.25 -3.07
CA HIS A 96 16.79 23.62 -3.40
C HIS A 96 16.54 24.61 -2.25
N PHE A 97 15.41 24.46 -1.54
CA PHE A 97 15.12 25.27 -0.37
C PHE A 97 16.12 24.99 0.77
N LEU A 98 16.49 23.74 1.01
CA LEU A 98 17.52 23.40 2.00
C LEU A 98 18.90 23.93 1.63
N GLU A 99 19.30 23.86 0.36
CA GLU A 99 20.54 24.49 -0.13
C GLU A 99 20.56 26.00 0.16
N SER A 100 19.39 26.67 0.09
CA SER A 100 19.28 28.10 0.36
C SER A 100 19.23 28.47 1.84
N THR A 101 18.83 27.56 2.72
CA THR A 101 18.54 27.84 4.15
C THR A 101 19.48 27.13 5.13
N SER A 102 20.30 26.20 4.65
CA SER A 102 21.18 25.36 5.44
C SER A 102 22.56 25.26 4.77
N PRO A 103 23.61 24.75 5.44
CA PRO A 103 24.95 24.63 4.86
C PRO A 103 25.07 23.45 3.86
N LEU A 104 23.95 22.95 3.32
CA LEU A 104 23.93 21.88 2.33
C LEU A 104 24.58 22.34 1.02
N THR A 105 25.62 21.64 0.59
CA THR A 105 26.25 21.89 -0.72
C THR A 105 25.61 21.01 -1.81
N PRO A 106 25.64 21.44 -3.09
CA PRO A 106 25.11 20.63 -4.20
C PRO A 106 25.75 19.24 -4.34
N GLU A 107 26.98 19.07 -3.86
CA GLU A 107 27.71 17.80 -3.85
C GLU A 107 27.10 16.80 -2.84
N GLN A 108 26.56 17.31 -1.72
CA GLN A 108 25.93 16.51 -0.66
C GLN A 108 24.44 16.25 -0.90
N SER A 109 23.79 17.07 -1.73
CA SER A 109 22.35 16.99 -2.03
C SER A 109 21.85 15.60 -2.45
N PRO A 110 22.55 14.84 -3.34
CA PRO A 110 22.10 13.50 -3.72
C PRO A 110 22.06 12.52 -2.54
N ALA A 111 23.08 12.57 -1.67
CA ALA A 111 23.19 11.68 -0.52
C ALA A 111 22.12 12.01 0.54
N VAL A 112 21.91 13.30 0.84
CA VAL A 112 20.87 13.78 1.76
C VAL A 112 19.47 13.46 1.24
N PHE A 113 19.23 13.68 -0.06
CA PHE A 113 17.97 13.35 -0.72
C PHE A 113 17.65 11.87 -0.63
N SER A 114 18.60 10.99 -0.97
CA SER A 114 18.39 9.54 -0.91
C SER A 114 18.07 9.07 0.51
N ALA A 115 18.87 9.48 1.50
CA ALA A 115 18.69 9.08 2.89
C ALA A 115 17.37 9.60 3.47
N ALA A 116 17.01 10.86 3.21
CA ALA A 116 15.74 11.42 3.68
C ALA A 116 14.52 10.73 3.01
N SER A 117 14.61 10.42 1.72
CA SER A 117 13.55 9.73 0.97
C SER A 117 13.28 8.32 1.50
N GLU A 118 14.34 7.60 1.88
CA GLU A 118 14.23 6.29 2.53
C GLU A 118 13.52 6.41 3.88
N VAL A 119 13.92 7.38 4.72
CA VAL A 119 13.27 7.63 6.02
C VAL A 119 11.78 7.95 5.85
N ILE A 120 11.41 8.83 4.92
CA ILE A 120 10.01 9.17 4.65
C ILE A 120 9.23 7.97 4.13
N SER A 121 9.84 7.13 3.29
CA SER A 121 9.21 5.90 2.80
C SER A 121 8.96 4.89 3.93
N VAL A 122 9.91 4.70 4.84
CA VAL A 122 9.71 3.86 6.04
C VAL A 122 8.61 4.43 6.94
N LEU A 123 8.56 5.75 7.14
CA LEU A 123 7.48 6.39 7.92
C LEU A 123 6.10 6.20 7.25
N SER A 124 6.04 6.28 5.92
CA SER A 124 4.85 5.98 5.13
C SER A 124 4.41 4.53 5.31
N GLU A 125 5.32 3.57 5.26
CA GLU A 125 5.03 2.15 5.51
C GLU A 125 4.54 1.89 6.94
N LEU A 126 5.16 2.55 7.95
CA LEU A 126 4.67 2.50 9.32
C LEU A 126 3.25 3.08 9.44
N GLY A 127 2.91 4.12 8.67
CA GLY A 127 1.56 4.67 8.58
C GLY A 127 0.53 3.64 8.17
N VAL A 128 0.77 2.89 7.09
CA VAL A 128 -0.18 1.85 6.66
C VAL A 128 -0.19 0.64 7.60
N ILE A 129 0.95 0.25 8.21
CA ILE A 129 0.99 -0.78 9.26
C ILE A 129 0.11 -0.39 10.46
N ILE A 130 0.20 0.86 10.93
CA ILE A 130 -0.60 1.35 12.06
C ILE A 130 -2.07 1.45 11.68
N LEU A 131 -2.38 1.91 10.45
CA LEU A 131 -3.74 1.93 9.91
C LEU A 131 -4.37 0.54 9.93
N LEU A 132 -3.68 -0.46 9.40
CA LEU A 132 -4.22 -1.83 9.33
C LEU A 132 -4.32 -2.47 10.70
N PHE A 133 -3.41 -2.16 11.63
CA PHE A 133 -3.53 -2.56 13.02
C PHE A 133 -4.79 -1.95 13.68
N GLU A 134 -5.03 -0.65 13.50
CA GLU A 134 -6.24 0.05 13.98
C GLU A 134 -7.51 -0.60 13.40
N ILE A 135 -7.57 -0.82 12.09
CA ILE A 135 -8.69 -1.49 11.42
C ILE A 135 -8.91 -2.90 11.97
N GLY A 136 -7.83 -3.63 12.24
CA GLY A 136 -7.89 -4.95 12.86
C GLY A 136 -8.52 -4.89 14.26
N LEU A 137 -8.19 -3.88 15.06
CA LEU A 137 -8.79 -3.64 16.38
C LEU A 137 -10.28 -3.30 16.32
N GLU A 138 -10.73 -2.66 15.23
CA GLU A 138 -12.14 -2.31 15.02
C GLU A 138 -12.97 -3.43 14.38
N SER A 139 -12.31 -4.39 13.73
CA SER A 139 -12.95 -5.48 13.01
C SER A 139 -13.55 -6.55 13.94
N ASP A 140 -14.58 -7.23 13.47
CA ASP A 140 -15.21 -8.34 14.18
C ASP A 140 -14.73 -9.66 13.57
N LEU A 141 -13.81 -10.34 14.27
CA LEU A 141 -13.24 -11.59 13.79
C LEU A 141 -14.30 -12.68 13.58
N GLN A 142 -15.35 -12.72 14.42
CA GLN A 142 -16.38 -13.75 14.32
C GLN A 142 -17.23 -13.52 13.07
N GLU A 143 -17.62 -12.27 12.80
CA GLU A 143 -18.36 -11.95 11.59
C GLU A 143 -17.47 -12.12 10.35
N LEU A 144 -16.18 -11.77 10.40
CA LEU A 144 -15.22 -12.00 9.30
C LEU A 144 -15.12 -13.49 8.93
N ILE A 145 -15.01 -14.37 9.93
CA ILE A 145 -15.01 -15.83 9.72
C ILE A 145 -16.35 -16.28 9.14
N ARG A 146 -17.46 -15.73 9.65
CA ARG A 146 -18.82 -16.07 9.18
C ARG A 146 -19.03 -15.72 7.72
N VAL A 147 -18.51 -14.58 7.26
CA VAL A 147 -18.59 -14.16 5.86
C VAL A 147 -17.43 -14.67 4.99
N GLY A 148 -16.53 -15.48 5.56
CA GLY A 148 -15.34 -16.01 4.91
C GLY A 148 -15.60 -16.69 3.56
N PRO A 149 -16.62 -17.56 3.42
CA PRO A 149 -16.95 -18.18 2.13
C PRO A 149 -17.34 -17.16 1.04
N GLN A 150 -18.09 -16.12 1.43
CA GLN A 150 -18.48 -15.04 0.52
C GLN A 150 -17.27 -14.19 0.14
N ALA A 151 -16.43 -13.83 1.12
CA ALA A 151 -15.18 -13.12 0.91
C ALA A 151 -14.24 -13.87 -0.04
N ALA A 152 -14.11 -15.19 0.12
CA ALA A 152 -13.30 -16.03 -0.77
C ALA A 152 -13.83 -16.05 -2.21
N ALA A 153 -15.15 -16.13 -2.40
CA ALA A 153 -15.73 -16.05 -3.74
C ALA A 153 -15.50 -14.68 -4.38
N VAL A 154 -15.65 -13.59 -3.62
CA VAL A 154 -15.37 -12.23 -4.08
C VAL A 154 -13.89 -12.08 -4.46
N ALA A 155 -12.96 -12.58 -3.65
CA ALA A 155 -11.53 -12.52 -3.94
C ALA A 155 -11.16 -13.32 -5.19
N VAL A 156 -11.61 -14.58 -5.31
CA VAL A 156 -11.30 -15.42 -6.48
C VAL A 156 -11.84 -14.80 -7.77
N VAL A 157 -13.10 -14.34 -7.77
CA VAL A 157 -13.67 -13.66 -8.94
C VAL A 157 -12.98 -12.32 -9.17
N GLY A 158 -12.59 -11.62 -8.11
CA GLY A 158 -11.91 -10.33 -8.14
C GLY A 158 -10.48 -10.38 -8.63
N VAL A 159 -9.83 -11.54 -8.56
CA VAL A 159 -8.55 -11.79 -9.24
C VAL A 159 -8.79 -12.28 -10.66
N ALA A 160 -9.60 -13.32 -10.82
CA ALA A 160 -9.75 -14.02 -12.10
C ALA A 160 -10.35 -13.12 -13.19
N VAL A 161 -11.42 -12.36 -12.89
CA VAL A 161 -12.11 -11.57 -13.91
C VAL A 161 -11.25 -10.41 -14.42
N PRO A 162 -10.71 -9.51 -13.58
CA PRO A 162 -9.83 -8.44 -14.07
C PRO A 162 -8.57 -8.98 -14.75
N PHE A 163 -7.97 -10.05 -14.22
CA PHE A 163 -6.79 -10.68 -14.82
C PHE A 163 -7.07 -11.20 -16.24
N LEU A 164 -8.10 -12.03 -16.40
CA LEU A 164 -8.42 -12.64 -17.68
C LEU A 164 -8.92 -11.61 -18.69
N VAL A 165 -9.84 -10.74 -18.31
CA VAL A 165 -10.39 -9.72 -19.21
C VAL A 165 -9.29 -8.72 -19.62
N GLY A 166 -8.45 -8.30 -18.68
CA GLY A 166 -7.33 -7.41 -18.96
C GLY A 166 -6.30 -8.06 -19.89
N THR A 167 -5.83 -9.26 -19.54
CA THR A 167 -4.83 -9.98 -20.33
C THR A 167 -5.33 -10.29 -21.74
N LEU A 168 -6.51 -10.91 -21.87
CA LEU A 168 -7.06 -11.30 -23.17
C LEU A 168 -7.45 -10.09 -24.00
N GLY A 169 -7.97 -9.02 -23.38
CA GLY A 169 -8.27 -7.79 -24.09
C GLY A 169 -7.01 -7.12 -24.65
N LEU A 170 -5.92 -7.07 -23.88
CA LEU A 170 -4.64 -6.56 -24.38
C LEU A 170 -4.09 -7.39 -25.54
N ILE A 171 -4.22 -8.72 -25.50
CA ILE A 171 -3.75 -9.61 -26.57
C ILE A 171 -4.61 -9.49 -27.82
N TYR A 172 -5.94 -9.55 -27.70
CA TYR A 172 -6.82 -9.67 -28.85
C TYR A 172 -7.30 -8.33 -29.42
N ILE A 173 -7.43 -7.30 -28.59
CA ILE A 173 -7.91 -5.96 -29.02
C ILE A 173 -6.72 -5.07 -29.37
N PHE A 174 -5.67 -5.09 -28.55
CA PHE A 174 -4.50 -4.21 -28.70
C PHE A 174 -3.30 -4.90 -29.34
N HIS A 175 -3.38 -6.21 -29.61
CA HIS A 175 -2.30 -7.00 -30.20
C HIS A 175 -0.98 -6.92 -29.41
N LEU A 176 -1.08 -6.72 -28.09
CA LEU A 176 0.07 -6.64 -27.21
C LEU A 176 0.67 -8.03 -27.01
N ALA A 177 2.00 -8.11 -26.92
CA ALA A 177 2.68 -9.37 -26.67
C ALA A 177 2.22 -10.00 -25.34
N THR A 178 2.19 -11.33 -25.30
CA THR A 178 1.62 -12.12 -24.19
C THR A 178 2.20 -11.75 -22.83
N ILE A 179 3.51 -11.54 -22.74
CA ILE A 179 4.19 -11.25 -21.46
C ILE A 179 3.79 -9.87 -20.90
N PRO A 180 3.94 -8.74 -21.63
CA PRO A 180 3.43 -7.45 -21.15
C PRO A 180 1.92 -7.46 -20.85
N ALA A 181 1.12 -8.18 -21.64
CA ALA A 181 -0.31 -8.31 -21.39
C ALA A 181 -0.63 -9.04 -20.09
N ILE A 182 0.10 -10.11 -19.77
CA ILE A 182 -0.01 -10.83 -18.49
C ILE A 182 0.42 -9.92 -17.33
N PHE A 183 1.48 -9.12 -17.47
CA PHE A 183 1.89 -8.16 -16.45
C PHE A 183 0.83 -7.10 -16.17
N ALA A 184 0.31 -6.47 -17.22
CA ALA A 184 -0.74 -5.46 -17.08
C ALA A 184 -2.05 -6.07 -16.57
N GLY A 185 -2.40 -7.28 -16.99
CA GLY A 185 -3.51 -8.05 -16.44
C GLY A 185 -3.33 -8.38 -14.96
N ALA A 186 -2.12 -8.76 -14.55
CA ALA A 186 -1.77 -9.03 -13.16
C ALA A 186 -1.85 -7.77 -12.28
N ALA A 187 -1.46 -6.60 -12.80
CA ALA A 187 -1.60 -5.34 -12.07
C ALA A 187 -3.06 -4.97 -11.76
N LEU A 188 -4.05 -5.55 -12.46
CA LEU A 188 -5.47 -5.32 -12.21
C LEU A 188 -6.03 -6.13 -11.04
N THR A 189 -5.28 -7.09 -10.48
CA THR A 189 -5.81 -8.06 -9.52
C THR A 189 -5.87 -7.49 -8.10
N ALA A 190 -4.77 -6.94 -7.58
CA ALA A 190 -4.63 -6.63 -6.16
C ALA A 190 -5.38 -5.34 -5.75
N THR A 191 -6.28 -5.46 -4.78
CA THR A 191 -7.04 -4.36 -4.20
C THR A 191 -6.27 -3.69 -3.06
N SER A 192 -6.27 -2.35 -2.97
CA SER A 192 -5.70 -1.66 -1.80
C SER A 192 -6.64 -1.72 -0.61
N ILE A 193 -6.36 -2.64 0.31
CA ILE A 193 -7.10 -2.77 1.57
C ILE A 193 -7.05 -1.48 2.41
N GLY A 194 -5.91 -0.78 2.45
CA GLY A 194 -5.72 0.43 3.26
C GLY A 194 -6.66 1.57 2.85
N ILE A 195 -6.79 1.85 1.56
CA ILE A 195 -7.70 2.90 1.05
C ILE A 195 -9.15 2.54 1.37
N THR A 196 -9.58 1.33 0.99
CA THR A 196 -10.97 0.91 1.19
C THR A 196 -11.36 0.88 2.67
N ALA A 197 -10.49 0.33 3.50
CA ALA A 197 -10.77 0.21 4.93
C ALA A 197 -10.83 1.58 5.62
N LYS A 198 -9.94 2.52 5.26
CA LYS A 198 -10.02 3.90 5.75
C LYS A 198 -11.35 4.55 5.38
N VAL A 199 -11.79 4.42 4.12
CA VAL A 199 -13.08 4.96 3.68
C VAL A 199 -14.25 4.32 4.41
N LEU A 200 -14.24 2.99 4.59
CA LEU A 200 -15.27 2.25 5.33
C LEU A 200 -15.34 2.67 6.81
N ALA A 201 -14.20 2.90 7.45
CA ALA A 201 -14.10 3.40 8.81
C ALA A 201 -14.69 4.82 8.92
N GLU A 202 -14.29 5.73 8.03
CA GLU A 202 -14.77 7.12 7.99
C GLU A 202 -16.29 7.23 7.80
N ILE A 203 -16.91 6.32 7.03
CA ILE A 203 -18.37 6.30 6.83
C ILE A 203 -19.11 5.40 7.84
N GLY A 204 -18.41 4.81 8.82
CA GLY A 204 -19.00 3.95 9.86
C GLY A 204 -19.58 2.64 9.35
N LYS A 205 -19.05 2.08 8.26
CA LYS A 205 -19.50 0.82 7.64
C LYS A 205 -18.47 -0.32 7.73
N LEU A 206 -17.37 -0.13 8.46
CA LEU A 206 -16.32 -1.15 8.61
C LEU A 206 -16.86 -2.47 9.22
N SER A 207 -17.67 -2.39 10.28
CA SER A 207 -18.26 -3.56 10.95
C SER A 207 -19.55 -4.06 10.31
N ALA A 208 -20.04 -3.42 9.23
CA ALA A 208 -21.21 -3.91 8.50
C ALA A 208 -20.85 -5.20 7.74
N LYS A 209 -21.84 -6.05 7.42
CA LYS A 209 -21.59 -7.31 6.71
C LYS A 209 -20.90 -7.11 5.36
N GLU A 210 -21.33 -6.10 4.61
CA GLU A 210 -20.66 -5.71 3.36
C GLU A 210 -19.22 -5.28 3.61
N GLY A 211 -18.97 -4.50 4.67
CA GLY A 211 -17.63 -4.09 5.08
C GLY A 211 -16.74 -5.29 5.42
N GLN A 212 -17.24 -6.23 6.22
CA GLN A 212 -16.51 -7.46 6.57
C GLN A 212 -16.23 -8.35 5.35
N ILE A 213 -17.16 -8.45 4.41
CA ILE A 213 -16.93 -9.17 3.14
C ILE A 213 -15.82 -8.48 2.34
N ILE A 214 -15.86 -7.15 2.21
CA ILE A 214 -14.85 -6.38 1.48
C ILE A 214 -13.46 -6.56 2.12
N ILE A 215 -13.35 -6.39 3.45
CA ILE A 215 -12.08 -6.53 4.17
C ILE A 215 -11.54 -7.96 4.05
N GLY A 216 -12.39 -8.96 4.29
CA GLY A 216 -11.99 -10.37 4.16
C GLY A 216 -11.58 -10.73 2.73
N ALA A 217 -12.28 -10.20 1.74
CA ALA A 217 -11.94 -10.41 0.34
C ALA A 217 -10.61 -9.75 0.01
N ALA A 218 -10.37 -8.51 0.45
CA ALA A 218 -9.11 -7.80 0.22
C ALA A 218 -7.91 -8.54 0.83
N VAL A 219 -8.03 -9.08 2.04
CA VAL A 219 -6.97 -9.91 2.66
C VAL A 219 -6.65 -11.14 1.80
N LEU A 220 -7.66 -11.83 1.28
CA LEU A 220 -7.46 -12.97 0.39
C LEU A 220 -6.90 -12.53 -0.97
N ASP A 221 -7.31 -11.36 -1.46
CA ASP A 221 -6.83 -10.74 -2.70
C ASP A 221 -5.32 -10.47 -2.64
N ASP A 222 -4.78 -10.03 -1.50
CA ASP A 222 -3.34 -9.81 -1.30
C ASP A 222 -2.55 -11.13 -1.37
N ILE A 223 -3.07 -12.19 -0.74
CA ILE A 223 -2.48 -13.54 -0.82
C ILE A 223 -2.47 -14.04 -2.27
N LEU A 224 -3.57 -13.84 -3.00
CA LEU A 224 -3.65 -14.20 -4.40
C LEU A 224 -2.76 -13.31 -5.27
N GLY A 225 -2.64 -12.03 -4.93
CA GLY A 225 -1.81 -11.04 -5.60
C GLY A 225 -0.33 -11.42 -5.60
N ILE A 226 0.22 -11.82 -4.46
CA ILE A 226 1.60 -12.31 -4.39
C ILE A 226 1.82 -13.59 -5.20
N ILE A 227 0.84 -14.50 -5.20
CA ILE A 227 0.90 -15.71 -6.02
C ILE A 227 0.98 -15.32 -7.50
N VAL A 228 0.11 -14.42 -7.94
CA VAL A 228 0.12 -13.89 -9.31
C VAL A 228 1.47 -13.24 -9.61
N LEU A 229 1.99 -12.39 -8.74
CA LEU A 229 3.30 -11.75 -8.91
C LEU A 229 4.43 -12.77 -9.05
N ALA A 230 4.47 -13.79 -8.18
CA ALA A 230 5.48 -14.83 -8.23
C ALA A 230 5.42 -15.65 -9.53
N VAL A 231 4.22 -15.97 -10.01
CA VAL A 231 4.01 -16.66 -11.30
C VAL A 231 4.51 -15.79 -12.45
N VAL A 232 4.09 -14.53 -12.49
CA VAL A 232 4.40 -13.58 -13.57
C VAL A 232 5.91 -13.27 -13.62
N ALA A 233 6.54 -13.05 -12.47
CA ALA A 233 7.99 -12.87 -12.37
C ALA A 233 8.79 -14.12 -12.77
N SER A 234 8.30 -15.32 -12.40
CA SER A 234 8.91 -16.59 -12.82
C SER A 234 8.83 -16.79 -14.33
N LEU A 235 7.68 -16.50 -14.93
CA LEU A 235 7.47 -16.60 -16.37
C LEU A 235 8.45 -15.73 -17.16
N VAL A 236 8.73 -14.50 -16.72
CA VAL A 236 9.72 -13.63 -17.38
C VAL A 236 11.14 -14.16 -17.23
N LYS A 237 11.49 -14.65 -16.04
CA LYS A 237 12.87 -15.03 -15.76
C LYS A 237 13.25 -16.38 -16.38
N THR A 238 12.36 -17.35 -16.33
CA THR A 238 12.67 -18.75 -16.70
C THR A 238 11.79 -19.30 -17.83
N GLY A 239 10.76 -18.57 -18.28
CA GLY A 239 9.79 -19.07 -19.26
C GLY A 239 8.83 -20.13 -18.72
N GLU A 240 8.97 -20.50 -17.44
CA GLU A 240 8.24 -21.60 -16.80
C GLU A 240 7.63 -21.15 -15.46
N VAL A 241 6.46 -21.71 -15.14
CA VAL A 241 5.82 -21.52 -13.83
C VAL A 241 6.40 -22.52 -12.83
N GLN A 242 7.05 -22.02 -11.79
CA GLN A 242 7.54 -22.86 -10.68
C GLN A 242 6.39 -23.24 -9.74
N ILE A 243 5.66 -24.30 -10.10
CA ILE A 243 4.50 -24.79 -9.34
C ILE A 243 4.84 -25.05 -7.86
N SER A 244 6.04 -25.57 -7.58
CA SER A 244 6.53 -25.79 -6.20
C SER A 244 6.57 -24.50 -5.38
N LYS A 245 7.04 -23.40 -5.97
CA LYS A 245 7.10 -22.08 -5.31
C LYS A 245 5.71 -21.51 -5.08
N VAL A 246 4.79 -21.67 -6.04
CA VAL A 246 3.39 -21.25 -5.91
C VAL A 246 2.69 -21.99 -4.77
N ILE A 247 2.82 -23.33 -4.73
CA ILE A 247 2.25 -24.15 -3.66
C ILE A 247 2.84 -23.75 -2.31
N TYR A 248 4.16 -23.53 -2.23
CA TYR A 248 4.82 -23.05 -1.02
C TYR A 248 4.21 -21.72 -0.54
N LEU A 249 4.04 -20.73 -1.43
CA LEU A 249 3.44 -19.44 -1.09
C LEU A 249 1.97 -19.55 -0.64
N VAL A 250 1.16 -20.37 -1.32
CA VAL A 250 -0.24 -20.61 -0.91
C VAL A 250 -0.31 -21.21 0.49
N ILE A 251 0.51 -22.22 0.76
CA ILE A 251 0.51 -22.91 2.05
C ILE A 251 1.07 -22.00 3.14
N SER A 252 2.20 -21.32 2.90
CA SER A 252 2.83 -20.44 3.90
C SER A 252 1.94 -19.24 4.22
N SER A 253 1.29 -18.63 3.22
CA SER A 253 0.37 -17.50 3.41
C SER A 253 -0.88 -17.89 4.19
N SER A 254 -1.52 -19.00 3.82
CA SER A 254 -2.70 -19.53 4.52
C SER A 254 -2.36 -19.95 5.94
N ALA A 255 -1.24 -20.66 6.12
CA ALA A 255 -0.76 -21.08 7.44
C ALA A 255 -0.40 -19.89 8.32
N PHE A 256 0.13 -18.81 7.75
CA PHE A 256 0.43 -17.59 8.50
C PHE A 256 -0.84 -16.89 8.97
N VAL A 257 -1.82 -16.62 8.11
CA VAL A 257 -3.04 -15.91 8.52
C VAL A 257 -3.81 -16.72 9.56
N ILE A 258 -4.03 -18.01 9.29
CA ILE A 258 -4.72 -18.91 10.21
C ILE A 258 -3.91 -19.05 11.50
N GLY A 259 -2.60 -19.26 11.39
CA GLY A 259 -1.69 -19.42 12.51
C GLY A 259 -1.62 -18.18 13.39
N ALA A 260 -1.52 -16.98 12.80
CA ALA A 260 -1.47 -15.72 13.53
C ALA A 260 -2.75 -15.50 14.36
N ILE A 261 -3.92 -15.81 13.79
CA ILE A 261 -5.20 -15.71 14.49
C ILE A 261 -5.31 -16.76 15.61
N LEU A 262 -4.99 -18.03 15.32
CA LEU A 262 -5.07 -19.13 16.29
C LEU A 262 -4.09 -18.96 17.46
N ILE A 263 -2.83 -18.67 17.13
CA ILE A 263 -1.77 -18.41 18.12
C ILE A 263 -2.11 -17.15 18.90
N GLY A 264 -2.57 -16.11 18.22
CA GLY A 264 -2.97 -14.87 18.87
C GLY A 264 -4.08 -15.08 19.90
N ARG A 265 -5.09 -15.88 19.58
CA ARG A 265 -6.14 -16.24 20.54
C ARG A 265 -5.58 -16.95 21.78
N PHE A 266 -4.61 -17.84 21.59
CA PHE A 266 -3.91 -18.50 22.70
C PHE A 266 -3.00 -17.57 23.50
N LEU A 267 -2.36 -16.59 22.84
CA LEU A 267 -1.48 -15.61 23.47
C LEU A 267 -2.25 -14.46 24.14
N SER A 268 -3.51 -14.24 23.79
CA SER A 268 -4.33 -13.15 24.32
C SER A 268 -4.41 -13.10 25.86
N PRO A 269 -4.55 -14.21 26.62
CA PRO A 269 -4.59 -14.15 28.08
C PRO A 269 -3.21 -13.80 28.67
N PHE A 270 -2.13 -14.28 28.04
CA PHE A 270 -0.77 -13.94 28.45
C PHE A 270 -0.48 -12.46 28.21
N TYR A 271 -0.90 -11.93 27.06
CA TYR A 271 -0.85 -10.51 26.75
C TYR A 271 -1.56 -9.67 27.83
N VAL A 272 -2.81 -10.01 28.16
CA VAL A 272 -3.59 -9.30 29.19
C VAL A 272 -2.89 -9.34 30.55
N GLN A 273 -2.40 -10.51 30.97
CA GLN A 273 -1.69 -10.66 32.25
C GLN A 273 -0.39 -9.84 32.28
N LEU A 274 0.36 -9.84 31.18
CA LEU A 274 1.59 -9.07 31.05
C LEU A 274 1.31 -7.56 31.14
N VAL A 275 0.32 -7.07 30.39
CA VAL A 275 -0.13 -5.67 30.42
C VAL A 275 -0.59 -5.25 31.83
N ASN A 276 -1.38 -6.08 32.50
CA ASN A 276 -1.88 -5.78 33.84
C ASN A 276 -0.79 -5.83 34.92
N SER A 277 0.29 -6.58 34.70
CA SER A 277 1.42 -6.68 35.63
C SER A 277 2.42 -5.54 35.49
N MET A 278 2.45 -4.87 34.34
CA MET A 278 3.31 -3.71 34.12
C MET A 278 2.78 -2.48 34.87
N LYS A 279 3.72 -1.62 35.28
CA LYS A 279 3.46 -0.35 35.98
C LYS A 279 4.05 0.85 35.23
N THR A 280 4.56 0.62 34.03
CA THR A 280 5.25 1.62 33.20
C THR A 280 4.26 2.36 32.31
N ARG A 281 4.54 3.63 32.01
CA ARG A 281 3.68 4.42 31.13
C ARG A 281 3.63 3.79 29.73
N GLY A 282 2.44 3.76 29.13
CA GLY A 282 2.25 3.27 27.76
C GLY A 282 2.32 1.75 27.62
N GLN A 283 2.25 0.99 28.73
CA GLN A 283 2.33 -0.47 28.73
C GLN A 283 1.34 -1.15 27.78
N LEU A 284 0.10 -0.64 27.69
CA LEU A 284 -0.92 -1.21 26.79
C LEU A 284 -0.52 -0.98 25.32
N LEU A 285 -0.30 0.28 24.93
CA LEU A 285 0.08 0.65 23.56
C LEU A 285 1.38 -0.03 23.11
N LEU A 286 2.45 0.06 23.90
CA LEU A 286 3.77 -0.44 23.49
C LEU A 286 3.79 -1.96 23.36
N VAL A 287 3.15 -2.70 24.26
CA VAL A 287 3.11 -4.17 24.14
C VAL A 287 2.23 -4.60 22.96
N SER A 288 1.15 -3.88 22.68
CA SER A 288 0.36 -4.10 21.48
C SER A 288 1.15 -3.83 20.20
N LEU A 289 1.92 -2.72 20.15
CA LEU A 289 2.76 -2.40 18.98
C LEU A 289 3.90 -3.39 18.82
N ILE A 290 4.52 -3.87 19.91
CA ILE A 290 5.50 -4.96 19.86
C ILE A 290 4.86 -6.21 19.23
N PHE A 291 3.65 -6.58 19.65
CA PHE A 291 2.95 -7.72 19.08
C PHE A 291 2.63 -7.51 17.59
N ALA A 292 2.14 -6.33 17.21
CA ALA A 292 1.86 -5.96 15.83
C ALA A 292 3.12 -6.00 14.96
N PHE A 293 4.24 -5.43 15.42
CA PHE A 293 5.50 -5.44 14.69
C PHE A 293 6.13 -6.82 14.58
N ILE A 294 5.98 -7.69 15.59
CA ILE A 294 6.42 -9.09 15.49
C ILE A 294 5.63 -9.81 14.39
N LEU A 295 4.31 -9.67 14.35
CA LEU A 295 3.50 -10.32 13.31
C LEU A 295 3.75 -9.70 11.92
N ALA A 296 3.91 -8.38 11.83
CA ALA A 296 4.29 -7.70 10.59
C ALA A 296 5.67 -8.14 10.08
N TYR A 297 6.66 -8.27 10.97
CA TYR A 297 7.99 -8.81 10.65
C TYR A 297 7.90 -10.25 10.15
N ILE A 298 7.15 -11.12 10.84
CA ILE A 298 6.98 -12.51 10.40
C ILE A 298 6.33 -12.54 9.02
N ALA A 299 5.29 -11.74 8.77
CA ALA A 299 4.65 -11.61 7.46
C ALA A 299 5.68 -11.27 6.36
N GLN A 300 6.49 -10.23 6.61
CA GLN A 300 7.53 -9.80 5.66
C GLN A 300 8.56 -10.91 5.37
N VAL A 301 9.01 -11.64 6.39
CA VAL A 301 10.01 -12.71 6.26
C VAL A 301 9.49 -13.88 5.42
N ILE A 302 8.19 -14.20 5.51
CA ILE A 302 7.55 -15.24 4.69
C ILE A 302 7.07 -14.71 3.33
N GLN A 303 7.49 -13.49 2.97
CA GLN A 303 7.18 -12.77 1.72
C GLN A 303 5.77 -12.18 1.64
N LEU A 304 4.96 -12.25 2.68
CA LEU A 304 3.69 -11.48 2.72
C LEU A 304 3.96 -10.02 3.03
N GLU A 305 2.96 -9.18 2.85
CA GLU A 305 3.05 -7.78 3.23
C GLU A 305 2.99 -7.60 4.74
N ALA A 306 3.84 -6.72 5.27
CA ALA A 306 3.85 -6.35 6.68
C ALA A 306 2.47 -5.90 7.20
N ILE A 307 1.68 -5.26 6.34
CA ILE A 307 0.33 -4.75 6.66
C ILE A 307 -0.62 -5.88 7.07
N LEU A 308 -0.50 -7.07 6.46
CA LEU A 308 -1.32 -8.23 6.78
C LEU A 308 -1.03 -8.76 8.19
N GLY A 309 0.25 -8.78 8.58
CA GLY A 309 0.65 -9.17 9.93
C GLY A 309 0.15 -8.21 11.00
N SER A 310 0.18 -6.91 10.71
CA SER A 310 -0.36 -5.88 11.59
C SER A 310 -1.88 -5.96 11.73
N PHE A 311 -2.61 -6.22 10.64
CA PHE A 311 -4.05 -6.45 10.65
C PHE A 311 -4.42 -7.68 11.50
N ALA A 312 -3.71 -8.80 11.32
CA ALA A 312 -3.90 -10.01 12.12
C ALA A 312 -3.66 -9.74 13.63
N ALA A 313 -2.65 -8.94 13.97
CA ALA A 313 -2.41 -8.54 15.35
C ALA A 313 -3.58 -7.73 15.93
N GLY A 314 -4.13 -6.81 15.15
CA GLY A 314 -5.31 -6.03 15.52
C GLY A 314 -6.51 -6.94 15.79
N LEU A 315 -6.81 -7.88 14.88
CA LEU A 315 -7.92 -8.83 15.03
C LEU A 315 -7.81 -9.66 16.31
N VAL A 316 -6.61 -10.14 16.62
CA VAL A 316 -6.34 -10.92 17.84
C VAL A 316 -6.60 -10.08 19.09
N LEU A 317 -6.12 -8.84 19.12
CA LEU A 317 -6.27 -7.97 20.28
C LEU A 317 -7.69 -7.40 20.40
N ALA A 318 -8.46 -7.38 19.30
CA ALA A 318 -9.87 -7.00 19.29
C ALA A 318 -10.75 -7.94 20.13
N GLU A 319 -10.34 -9.20 20.35
CA GLU A 319 -11.08 -10.14 21.18
C GLU A 319 -10.85 -9.94 22.70
N THR A 320 -9.92 -9.08 23.09
CA THR A 320 -9.57 -8.85 24.50
C THR A 320 -10.44 -7.77 25.15
N GLU A 321 -10.59 -7.81 26.48
CA GLU A 321 -11.28 -6.75 27.21
C GLU A 321 -10.55 -5.39 27.15
N LYS A 322 -9.29 -5.37 26.70
CA LYS A 322 -8.47 -4.17 26.55
C LYS A 322 -8.68 -3.44 25.23
N ARG A 323 -9.46 -4.00 24.29
CA ARG A 323 -9.71 -3.44 22.95
C ARG A 323 -10.02 -1.94 22.97
N SER A 324 -11.02 -1.52 23.74
CA SER A 324 -11.48 -0.12 23.73
C SER A 324 -10.44 0.85 24.26
N GLU A 325 -9.72 0.47 25.33
CA GLU A 325 -8.65 1.27 25.91
C GLU A 325 -7.46 1.37 24.94
N LEU A 326 -7.15 0.28 24.25
CA LEU A 326 -6.09 0.22 23.25
C LEU A 326 -6.43 1.05 22.02
N ALA A 327 -7.64 0.92 21.46
CA ALA A 327 -8.08 1.70 20.30
C ALA A 327 -7.94 3.21 20.56
N ALA A 328 -8.38 3.68 21.73
CA ALA A 328 -8.24 5.08 22.13
C ALA A 328 -6.76 5.56 22.24
N GLN A 329 -5.83 4.65 22.52
CA GLN A 329 -4.39 4.95 22.54
C GLN A 329 -3.73 4.85 21.15
N VAL A 330 -4.31 4.06 20.24
CA VAL A 330 -3.82 3.89 18.87
C VAL A 330 -4.26 5.04 17.97
N PHE A 331 -5.49 5.57 18.13
CA PHE A 331 -6.00 6.65 17.27
C PHE A 331 -5.06 7.87 17.17
N PRO A 332 -4.49 8.43 18.26
CA PRO A 332 -3.57 9.56 18.13
C PRO A 332 -2.27 9.23 17.39
N ILE A 333 -1.85 7.96 17.41
CA ILE A 333 -0.68 7.49 16.68
C ILE A 333 -1.04 7.32 15.20
N ALA A 334 -2.21 6.75 14.90
CA ALA A 334 -2.72 6.64 13.54
C ALA A 334 -2.90 8.04 12.91
N ASP A 335 -3.50 8.99 13.63
CA ASP A 335 -3.65 10.38 13.19
C ASP A 335 -2.31 11.08 12.88
N LEU A 336 -1.20 10.58 13.41
CA LEU A 336 0.14 11.06 13.10
C LEU A 336 0.74 10.37 11.88
N PHE A 337 0.71 9.04 11.81
CA PHE A 337 1.44 8.29 10.77
C PHE A 337 0.63 8.02 9.50
N VAL A 338 -0.69 7.78 9.61
CA VAL A 338 -1.54 7.44 8.47
C VAL A 338 -1.56 8.54 7.39
N PRO A 339 -1.61 9.84 7.73
CA PRO A 339 -1.48 10.91 6.74
C PRO A 339 -0.20 10.86 5.91
N ILE A 340 0.92 10.43 6.51
CA ILE A 340 2.20 10.31 5.80
C ILE A 340 2.04 9.30 4.66
N PHE A 341 1.39 8.17 4.91
CA PHE A 341 1.13 7.15 3.90
C PHE A 341 0.34 7.70 2.71
N PHE A 342 -0.85 8.25 2.94
CA PHE A 342 -1.71 8.70 1.83
C PHE A 342 -1.11 9.88 1.06
N VAL A 343 -0.46 10.82 1.74
CA VAL A 343 0.23 11.93 1.07
C VAL A 343 1.42 11.41 0.26
N CYS A 344 2.20 10.44 0.77
CA CYS A 344 3.30 9.84 0.01
C CYS A 344 2.80 9.06 -1.22
N VAL A 345 1.70 8.32 -1.12
CA VAL A 345 1.04 7.66 -2.27
C VAL A 345 0.66 8.70 -3.33
N GLY A 346 0.07 9.82 -2.91
CA GLY A 346 -0.22 10.94 -3.80
C GLY A 346 1.04 11.60 -4.37
N ALA A 347 2.10 11.76 -3.57
CA ALA A 347 3.30 12.45 -4.01
C ALA A 347 4.15 11.65 -5.02
N LYS A 348 4.08 10.32 -4.95
CA LYS A 348 4.69 9.39 -5.91
C LYS A 348 3.86 9.25 -7.20
N THR A 349 2.64 9.75 -7.22
CA THR A 349 1.78 9.74 -8.41
C THR A 349 2.29 10.74 -9.44
N ASP A 350 2.72 10.25 -10.60
CA ASP A 350 3.10 11.08 -11.75
C ASP A 350 1.95 11.22 -12.75
N LEU A 351 1.44 12.44 -12.92
CA LEU A 351 0.41 12.81 -13.88
C LEU A 351 1.00 13.27 -15.21
N SER A 352 2.32 13.38 -15.36
CA SER A 352 2.95 13.70 -16.65
C SER A 352 2.62 12.66 -17.71
N VAL A 353 2.44 11.40 -17.30
CA VAL A 353 2.00 10.28 -18.12
C VAL A 353 0.60 10.47 -18.72
N LEU A 354 -0.20 11.41 -18.19
CA LEU A 354 -1.51 11.78 -18.75
C LEU A 354 -1.43 12.74 -19.93
N ASN A 355 -0.29 13.38 -20.16
CA ASN A 355 -0.21 14.50 -21.08
C ASN A 355 -0.37 14.03 -22.55
N PRO A 356 -1.50 14.31 -23.23
CA PRO A 356 -1.72 13.86 -24.61
C PRO A 356 -0.86 14.62 -25.64
N ALA A 357 -0.22 15.73 -25.22
CA ALA A 357 0.72 16.47 -26.06
C ALA A 357 1.99 15.66 -26.32
N ILE A 358 2.36 14.76 -25.40
CA ILE A 358 3.50 13.85 -25.55
C ILE A 358 3.06 12.66 -26.43
N PRO A 359 3.64 12.46 -27.64
CA PRO A 359 3.19 11.41 -28.55
C PRO A 359 3.27 10.00 -27.96
N SER A 360 4.28 9.71 -27.14
CA SER A 360 4.44 8.41 -26.47
C SER A 360 3.33 8.11 -25.46
N ASN A 361 2.69 9.14 -24.90
CA ASN A 361 1.63 8.97 -23.91
C ASN A 361 0.29 8.64 -24.58
N ARG A 362 0.11 8.96 -25.87
CA ARG A 362 -1.18 8.76 -26.55
C ARG A 362 -1.58 7.29 -26.62
N GLU A 363 -0.62 6.42 -26.93
CA GLU A 363 -0.84 4.98 -26.92
C GLU A 363 -1.10 4.47 -25.49
N GLY A 364 -0.31 4.95 -24.54
CA GLY A 364 -0.49 4.67 -23.11
C GLY A 364 -1.86 5.10 -22.58
N LEU A 365 -2.42 6.23 -23.04
CA LEU A 365 -3.73 6.73 -22.64
C LEU A 365 -4.88 5.84 -23.13
N VAL A 366 -4.78 5.29 -24.34
CA VAL A 366 -5.79 4.35 -24.85
C VAL A 366 -5.75 3.05 -24.06
N LEU A 367 -4.55 2.53 -23.81
CA LEU A 367 -4.35 1.36 -22.95
C LEU A 367 -4.83 1.62 -21.52
N ALA A 368 -4.55 2.80 -20.96
CA ALA A 368 -4.98 3.21 -19.63
C ALA A 368 -6.50 3.25 -19.54
N ALA A 369 -7.18 3.85 -20.52
CA ALA A 369 -8.64 3.91 -20.57
C ALA A 369 -9.24 2.49 -20.56
N PHE A 370 -8.69 1.57 -21.35
CA PHE A 370 -9.08 0.18 -21.32
C PHE A 370 -8.86 -0.46 -19.93
N LEU A 371 -7.64 -0.32 -19.37
CA LEU A 371 -7.30 -0.89 -18.07
C LEU A 371 -8.16 -0.32 -16.93
N ILE A 372 -8.47 0.97 -16.94
CA ILE A 372 -9.36 1.62 -15.96
C ILE A 372 -10.75 1.03 -16.03
N VAL A 373 -11.31 0.90 -17.25
CA VAL A 373 -12.64 0.30 -17.43
C VAL A 373 -12.66 -1.14 -16.96
N VAL A 374 -11.64 -1.94 -17.28
CA VAL A 374 -11.53 -3.32 -16.81
C VAL A 374 -11.32 -3.40 -15.30
N ALA A 375 -10.51 -2.52 -14.70
CA ALA A 375 -10.28 -2.49 -13.27
C ALA A 375 -11.57 -2.21 -12.50
N ILE A 376 -12.34 -1.22 -12.95
CA ILE A 376 -13.62 -0.82 -12.34
C ILE A 376 -14.67 -1.90 -12.57
N LEU A 377 -14.99 -2.22 -13.83
CA LEU A 377 -16.07 -3.16 -14.14
C LEU A 377 -15.74 -4.58 -13.66
N GLY A 378 -14.50 -5.02 -13.83
CA GLY A 378 -14.05 -6.33 -13.40
C GLY A 378 -14.19 -6.52 -11.88
N LYS A 379 -13.95 -5.47 -11.08
CA LYS A 379 -14.18 -5.52 -9.63
C LYS A 379 -15.65 -5.30 -9.26
N VAL A 380 -16.39 -4.45 -9.95
CA VAL A 380 -17.84 -4.30 -9.70
C VAL A 380 -18.59 -5.63 -9.88
N VAL A 381 -18.21 -6.43 -10.88
CA VAL A 381 -18.78 -7.77 -11.13
C VAL A 381 -18.58 -8.72 -9.94
N THR A 382 -17.55 -8.55 -9.12
CA THR A 382 -17.30 -9.40 -7.94
C THR A 382 -18.42 -9.35 -6.91
N GLY A 383 -19.15 -8.23 -6.85
CA GLY A 383 -20.34 -8.11 -6.01
C GLY A 383 -21.42 -9.13 -6.35
N LEU A 384 -21.46 -9.61 -7.60
CA LEU A 384 -22.39 -10.65 -8.05
C LEU A 384 -21.97 -12.06 -7.60
N ALA A 385 -20.70 -12.26 -7.24
CA ALA A 385 -20.19 -13.53 -6.75
C ALA A 385 -20.67 -13.85 -5.31
N VAL A 386 -21.19 -12.85 -4.61
CA VAL A 386 -21.66 -12.98 -3.23
C VAL A 386 -22.95 -13.77 -3.19
N PHE A 387 -22.89 -14.95 -2.59
CA PHE A 387 -24.04 -15.76 -2.23
C PHE A 387 -24.49 -15.44 -0.80
N SER A 388 -25.71 -14.93 -0.64
CA SER A 388 -26.32 -14.68 0.67
C SER A 388 -27.84 -14.74 0.57
N GLN A 389 -28.48 -15.25 1.63
CA GLN A 389 -29.93 -15.22 1.79
C GLN A 389 -30.45 -13.83 2.20
N GLU A 390 -29.56 -12.99 2.75
CA GLU A 390 -29.87 -11.63 3.16
C GLU A 390 -29.67 -10.65 2.00
N LYS A 391 -30.43 -9.54 2.00
CA LYS A 391 -30.25 -8.45 1.04
C LYS A 391 -28.97 -7.68 1.37
N LEU A 392 -27.90 -8.00 0.68
CA LEU A 392 -26.62 -7.27 0.75
C LEU A 392 -26.53 -6.24 -0.37
N ASN A 393 -25.87 -5.12 -0.10
CA ASN A 393 -25.51 -4.17 -1.14
C ASN A 393 -24.33 -4.70 -1.98
N ARG A 394 -24.64 -5.52 -3.00
CA ARG A 394 -23.66 -6.12 -3.91
C ARG A 394 -22.81 -5.07 -4.64
N LEU A 395 -23.39 -3.93 -4.98
CA LEU A 395 -22.67 -2.84 -5.63
C LEU A 395 -21.61 -2.26 -4.67
N ALA A 396 -21.93 -2.11 -3.38
CA ALA A 396 -20.97 -1.64 -2.39
C ALA A 396 -19.77 -2.57 -2.27
N ILE A 397 -20.02 -3.90 -2.29
CA ILE A 397 -18.97 -4.90 -2.25
C ILE A 397 -18.05 -4.77 -3.48
N GLY A 398 -18.62 -4.74 -4.68
CA GLY A 398 -17.83 -4.60 -5.91
C GLY A 398 -17.05 -3.27 -5.98
N VAL A 399 -17.67 -2.16 -5.56
CA VAL A 399 -17.04 -0.84 -5.52
C VAL A 399 -15.93 -0.78 -4.46
N GLY A 400 -16.12 -1.42 -3.31
CA GLY A 400 -15.09 -1.54 -2.27
C GLY A 400 -13.83 -2.27 -2.73
N MET A 401 -13.94 -3.09 -3.78
CA MET A 401 -12.81 -3.81 -4.37
C MET A 401 -12.14 -3.06 -5.54
N ILE A 402 -12.60 -1.85 -5.91
CA ILE A 402 -12.04 -1.06 -7.02
C ILE A 402 -10.63 -0.51 -6.77
N PRO A 403 -10.30 0.10 -5.62
CA PRO A 403 -9.05 0.83 -5.51
C PRO A 403 -7.87 -0.12 -5.65
N ARG A 404 -6.86 0.35 -6.38
CA ARG A 404 -5.54 -0.27 -6.42
C ARG A 404 -4.60 0.53 -5.52
N GLY A 405 -3.40 0.02 -5.29
CA GLY A 405 -2.46 0.67 -4.39
C GLY A 405 -1.03 0.26 -4.70
N GLU A 406 -0.22 0.16 -3.64
CA GLU A 406 1.20 -0.16 -3.74
C GLU A 406 1.47 -1.42 -4.58
N VAL A 407 0.66 -2.48 -4.44
CA VAL A 407 0.85 -3.73 -5.19
C VAL A 407 0.77 -3.53 -6.70
N GLY A 408 -0.15 -2.70 -7.17
CA GLY A 408 -0.26 -2.36 -8.60
C GLY A 408 0.98 -1.64 -9.12
N LEU A 409 1.58 -0.79 -8.29
CA LEU A 409 2.85 -0.11 -8.60
C LEU A 409 4.04 -1.07 -8.51
N VAL A 410 4.01 -2.09 -7.65
CA VAL A 410 5.02 -3.15 -7.61
C VAL A 410 5.01 -3.93 -8.93
N PHE A 411 3.84 -4.27 -9.49
CA PHE A 411 3.76 -4.91 -10.81
C PHE A 411 4.35 -4.03 -11.92
N ALA A 412 4.04 -2.72 -11.91
CA ALA A 412 4.60 -1.75 -12.84
C ALA A 412 6.14 -1.70 -12.72
N GLY A 413 6.66 -1.49 -11.50
CA GLY A 413 8.10 -1.41 -11.24
C GLY A 413 8.86 -2.69 -11.59
N VAL A 414 8.34 -3.88 -11.22
CA VAL A 414 8.95 -5.16 -11.58
C VAL A 414 8.93 -5.37 -13.09
N GLY A 415 7.82 -5.04 -13.76
CA GLY A 415 7.69 -5.18 -15.21
C GLY A 415 8.58 -4.22 -16.00
N ALA A 416 8.76 -2.99 -15.52
CA ALA A 416 9.69 -2.02 -16.08
C ALA A 416 11.14 -2.46 -15.87
N ALA A 417 11.51 -2.86 -14.65
CA ALA A 417 12.87 -3.30 -14.31
C ALA A 417 13.28 -4.57 -15.06
N SER A 418 12.34 -5.47 -15.36
CA SER A 418 12.63 -6.66 -16.17
C SER A 418 12.65 -6.39 -17.68
N GLY A 419 12.35 -5.16 -18.12
CA GLY A 419 12.17 -4.80 -19.53
C GLY A 419 10.95 -5.44 -20.19
N ALA A 420 10.01 -5.98 -19.40
CA ALA A 420 8.80 -6.63 -19.91
C ALA A 420 7.72 -5.62 -20.33
N LEU A 421 7.71 -4.44 -19.71
CA LEU A 421 6.77 -3.37 -19.99
C LEU A 421 7.40 -2.30 -20.88
N SER A 422 6.66 -1.88 -21.90
CA SER A 422 6.99 -0.65 -22.64
C SER A 422 6.66 0.57 -21.78
N PRO A 423 7.28 1.74 -22.03
CA PRO A 423 6.91 2.99 -21.33
C PRO A 423 5.42 3.32 -21.41
N ALA A 424 4.76 2.97 -22.53
CA ALA A 424 3.32 3.18 -22.70
C ALA A 424 2.48 2.24 -21.83
N THR A 425 2.86 0.97 -21.72
CA THR A 425 2.15 -0.01 -20.86
C THR A 425 2.37 0.28 -19.39
N ASP A 426 3.60 0.67 -19.01
CA ASP A 426 3.94 1.07 -17.65
C ASP A 426 3.14 2.29 -17.21
N ALA A 427 3.15 3.35 -18.03
CA ALA A 427 2.29 4.53 -17.86
C ALA A 427 0.81 4.16 -17.75
N ALA A 428 0.32 3.21 -18.54
CA ALA A 428 -1.08 2.77 -18.49
C ALA A 428 -1.46 2.08 -17.18
N ILE A 429 -0.56 1.25 -16.62
CA ILE A 429 -0.77 0.60 -15.32
C ILE A 429 -0.78 1.65 -14.21
N ILE A 430 0.23 2.54 -14.19
CA ILE A 430 0.32 3.64 -13.22
C ILE A 430 -0.96 4.47 -13.27
N MET A 431 -1.43 4.81 -14.47
CA MET A 431 -2.68 5.53 -14.66
C MET A 431 -3.92 4.82 -14.14
N MET A 432 -4.00 3.51 -14.35
CA MET A 432 -5.08 2.71 -13.82
C MET A 432 -5.05 2.70 -12.28
N VAL A 433 -3.86 2.55 -11.68
CA VAL A 433 -3.71 2.58 -10.22
C VAL A 433 -4.17 3.92 -9.67
N ILE A 434 -3.65 5.03 -10.20
CA ILE A 434 -4.04 6.38 -9.80
C ILE A 434 -5.55 6.56 -9.95
N SER A 435 -6.10 6.32 -11.14
CA SER A 435 -7.52 6.59 -11.40
C SER A 435 -8.43 5.81 -10.46
N THR A 436 -8.16 4.51 -10.25
CA THR A 436 -8.97 3.68 -9.35
C THR A 436 -8.84 4.09 -7.88
N THR A 437 -7.64 4.48 -7.43
CA THR A 437 -7.39 5.03 -6.09
C THR A 437 -8.21 6.27 -5.80
N PHE A 438 -8.31 7.21 -6.74
CA PHE A 438 -9.04 8.46 -6.54
C PHE A 438 -10.55 8.32 -6.76
N ILE A 439 -10.98 7.40 -7.65
CA ILE A 439 -12.40 7.17 -7.97
C ILE A 439 -13.11 6.36 -6.87
N ALA A 440 -12.41 5.42 -6.22
CA ALA A 440 -13.06 4.52 -5.27
C ALA A 440 -13.65 5.20 -4.03
N PRO A 441 -12.96 6.12 -3.31
CA PRO A 441 -13.53 6.77 -2.12
C PRO A 441 -14.88 7.45 -2.34
N PRO A 442 -15.07 8.32 -3.36
CA PRO A 442 -16.37 8.95 -3.60
C PRO A 442 -17.43 7.93 -4.05
N LEU A 443 -17.08 6.96 -4.91
CA LEU A 443 -18.03 5.93 -5.33
C LEU A 443 -18.51 5.08 -4.16
N LEU A 444 -17.60 4.65 -3.28
CA LEU A 444 -17.94 3.81 -2.13
C LEU A 444 -18.87 4.55 -1.19
N ARG A 445 -18.59 5.83 -0.91
CA ARG A 445 -19.47 6.70 -0.12
C ARG A 445 -20.86 6.85 -0.73
N LEU A 446 -20.95 7.01 -2.06
CA LEU A 446 -22.24 7.13 -2.76
C LEU A 446 -23.07 5.86 -2.65
N VAL A 447 -22.46 4.70 -2.82
CA VAL A 447 -23.20 3.42 -2.84
C VAL A 447 -23.66 2.99 -1.44
N PHE A 448 -22.95 3.39 -0.37
CA PHE A 448 -23.40 3.18 1.00
C PHE A 448 -24.43 4.19 1.51
N LYS A 449 -24.63 5.31 0.80
CA LYS A 449 -25.61 6.33 1.15
C LYS A 449 -26.95 5.97 0.50
N GLU A 450 -27.86 5.32 1.23
CA GLU A 450 -29.25 5.24 0.79
C GLU A 450 -29.84 6.66 0.62
N PRO A 451 -30.75 6.89 -0.36
CA PRO A 451 -31.47 8.15 -0.47
C PRO A 451 -32.21 8.37 0.85
N THR A 452 -32.03 9.54 1.46
CA THR A 452 -32.74 9.99 2.66
C THR A 452 -34.18 9.48 2.66
N ALA A 453 -34.50 8.59 3.60
CA ALA A 453 -35.88 8.30 3.95
C ALA A 453 -36.59 9.64 4.19
N SER A 454 -37.69 9.85 3.49
CA SER A 454 -38.57 11.02 3.62
C SER A 454 -38.76 11.35 5.10
N PRO A 455 -38.71 12.64 5.51
CA PRO A 455 -38.96 13.00 6.89
C PRO A 455 -40.32 12.42 7.27
N GLN A 456 -40.35 11.51 8.24
CA GLN A 456 -41.61 11.12 8.86
C GLN A 456 -42.25 12.40 9.34
N SER A 457 -43.41 12.73 8.74
CA SER A 457 -44.26 13.80 9.22
C SER A 457 -44.54 13.53 10.69
N VAL A 458 -43.96 14.35 11.56
CA VAL A 458 -44.38 14.43 12.95
C VAL A 458 -45.85 14.84 12.90
N SER A 459 -46.75 13.87 13.11
CA SER A 459 -48.16 14.14 13.37
C SER A 459 -48.23 14.87 14.70
N SER A 460 -48.33 16.20 14.61
CA SER A 460 -48.83 17.04 15.68
C SER A 460 -50.34 16.81 15.82
N GLU A 461 -50.77 16.13 16.87
CA GLU A 461 -52.12 16.17 17.44
C GLU A 461 -51.96 15.61 18.87
N GLN A 462 -51.82 16.50 19.86
CA GLN A 462 -52.86 17.00 20.77
C GLN A 462 -53.38 15.96 21.76
#